data_AF-A0A4Y7JT59-F1
#
_entry.id   AF-A0A4Y7JT59-F1
#
_cell.length_a   1.000
_cell.length_b   1.000
_cell.length_c   1.000
_cell.angle_alpha   90.00
_cell.angle_beta   90.00
_cell.angle_gamma   90.00
#
_symmetry.space_group_name_H-M   'P 1'
#
loop_
_entity.id
_entity.type
_entity.pdbx_description
1 polymer ?
#
loop_
_entity_poly.entity_id
_entity_poly.type
_entity_poly.pdbx_seq_one_letter_code
_entity_poly.pdbx_strand_id
1 'polypeptide(L)'
;MYLASKCSWFNNNCVNMINTQREKPKLLGYKTKMSSIHLLVIMSIFWLSFVVGKSSSNSVCADDNSVDIGLSVPDGVVAPDQHFGGGGPASVESSTTNYLSSTSSSDEYGLEDGDFDDLLGSEQEWEMVSRKGNQFVILPTSMSKQQDTVRPFYVNGFNTYWLMLFAADDSTKGKVSQIFQEASSVGLTVCRTWAFNDGGWRALQKSPGVYDEDIFKALDFVLSEAKKYKIRLVMSLVNNWESYGGKSQYVKWGKEFAGLTNLTSDDDFFTHPTLRTYYKNHTLLNRVNTFTNVTYKNDPTIFAWELMNEARCSSDPSGDTLQAWIQEMAMHVKSIDPNHLLEIGVEGFYGPLTPDRVQLNPNKVAQQVGTDFIRNHQALGIDFASVHMYADSWISPSVSNAHIKFVTSWMKSHIEDAEKKLGGMPVIFSEFGVSVRDSGYNASFRDTLISTVYKTILDSTKKGGSGAGSLLWQIFPEDTEYMNDGYAIVLSKSPATSNIISLHSTRLMLFNSRCSWRCRWVCSKKKNALPSVDVDDQ
;
A
#
# COMPACT_ATOMS: atom_id res chain seq x y z
N MET A 1 -18.73 -46.00 -1.87
CA MET A 1 -19.85 -45.71 -0.93
C MET A 1 -19.40 -46.11 0.45
N TYR A 2 -19.36 -45.15 1.37
CA TYR A 2 -18.27 -45.03 2.33
C TYR A 2 -18.78 -44.31 3.59
N LEU A 3 -18.96 -45.04 4.69
CA LEU A 3 -19.17 -44.46 6.03
C LEU A 3 -18.85 -45.49 7.14
N ALA A 4 -17.76 -46.23 6.96
CA ALA A 4 -17.23 -47.19 7.96
C ALA A 4 -15.71 -47.42 7.80
N SER A 5 -14.94 -46.39 7.43
CA SER A 5 -13.48 -46.53 7.24
C SER A 5 -12.70 -45.21 7.32
N LYS A 6 -12.56 -44.62 8.52
CA LYS A 6 -11.45 -43.70 8.88
C LYS A 6 -11.36 -43.35 10.39
N CYS A 7 -11.44 -44.37 11.26
CA CYS A 7 -11.03 -44.27 12.67
C CYS A 7 -9.97 -45.35 13.00
N SER A 8 -8.90 -45.41 12.21
CA SER A 8 -7.79 -46.35 12.41
C SER A 8 -6.47 -45.84 11.79
N TRP A 9 -6.17 -44.53 11.93
CA TRP A 9 -4.91 -43.96 11.43
C TRP A 9 -4.39 -42.78 12.27
N PHE A 10 -4.51 -42.87 13.60
CA PHE A 10 -3.98 -41.83 14.50
C PHE A 10 -3.31 -42.35 15.78
N ASN A 11 -2.98 -43.66 15.83
CA ASN A 11 -2.51 -44.30 17.06
C ASN A 11 -1.22 -45.15 16.91
N ASN A 12 -0.39 -44.89 15.89
CA ASN A 12 0.77 -45.75 15.57
C ASN A 12 2.11 -45.04 15.27
N ASN A 13 2.22 -43.72 15.43
CA ASN A 13 3.48 -42.98 15.17
C ASN A 13 4.06 -42.18 16.36
N CYS A 14 3.51 -42.32 17.58
CA CYS A 14 4.04 -41.65 18.78
C CYS A 14 5.04 -42.49 19.61
N VAL A 15 5.58 -43.58 19.06
CA VAL A 15 6.46 -44.52 19.81
C VAL A 15 7.89 -44.61 19.25
N ASN A 16 8.15 -44.18 18.00
CA ASN A 16 9.46 -44.29 17.36
C ASN A 16 10.20 -42.94 17.21
N MET A 17 10.59 -42.32 18.33
CA MET A 17 11.74 -41.39 18.33
C MET A 17 12.42 -41.18 19.70
N ILE A 18 12.25 -42.09 20.65
CA ILE A 18 13.07 -42.17 21.87
C ILE A 18 14.05 -43.34 21.70
N ASN A 19 15.21 -43.07 21.08
CA ASN A 19 16.52 -43.73 21.28
C ASN A 19 17.45 -43.59 20.05
N THR A 20 18.17 -42.46 19.95
CA THR A 20 19.52 -42.45 19.36
C THR A 20 20.38 -41.40 20.08
N GLN A 21 21.66 -41.71 20.23
CA GLN A 21 22.52 -41.09 21.23
C GLN A 21 23.11 -39.72 20.84
N ARG A 22 23.23 -38.88 21.88
CA ARG A 22 24.40 -38.08 22.28
C ARG A 22 25.19 -37.33 21.20
N GLU A 23 25.13 -36.01 21.29
CA GLU A 23 26.33 -35.17 21.32
C GLU A 23 26.10 -33.96 22.25
N LYS A 24 27.15 -33.52 22.96
CA LYS A 24 27.18 -32.28 23.78
C LYS A 24 28.21 -31.34 23.16
N PRO A 25 27.96 -30.02 23.14
CA PRO A 25 28.70 -29.21 24.11
C PRO A 25 27.97 -27.99 24.72
N LYS A 26 28.33 -27.71 25.98
CA LYS A 26 28.44 -26.40 26.66
C LYS A 26 27.21 -25.46 26.67
N LEU A 27 26.47 -25.47 27.79
CA LEU A 27 25.68 -24.30 28.22
C LEU A 27 26.62 -23.16 28.69
N LEU A 28 26.39 -21.94 28.21
CA LEU A 28 26.56 -20.74 29.04
C LEU A 28 25.30 -20.57 29.89
N GLY A 29 25.46 -20.25 31.18
CA GLY A 29 24.33 -20.17 32.10
C GLY A 29 23.65 -18.81 32.09
N TYR A 30 22.32 -18.81 31.94
CA TYR A 30 21.44 -17.74 32.42
C TYR A 30 20.38 -18.35 33.33
N LYS A 31 20.27 -17.83 34.57
CA LYS A 31 19.24 -18.25 35.54
C LYS A 31 17.95 -17.50 35.24
N THR A 32 16.91 -18.19 34.79
CA THR A 32 15.54 -17.69 34.81
C THR A 32 14.87 -18.03 36.13
N LYS A 33 14.27 -17.02 36.78
CA LYS A 33 13.34 -17.19 37.91
C LYS A 33 11.94 -16.90 37.36
N MET A 34 11.19 -17.96 37.02
CA MET A 34 9.83 -17.82 36.48
C MET A 34 8.81 -17.97 37.60
N SER A 35 7.88 -17.02 37.73
CA SER A 35 6.90 -16.96 38.81
C SER A 35 5.59 -17.66 38.44
N SER A 36 4.99 -18.37 39.40
CA SER A 36 3.90 -19.35 39.23
C SER A 36 2.51 -18.78 38.92
N ILE A 37 2.41 -17.67 38.20
CA ILE A 37 1.13 -16.98 37.91
C ILE A 37 0.43 -17.54 36.65
N HIS A 38 1.16 -18.19 35.74
CA HIS A 38 0.64 -18.63 34.44
C HIS A 38 -0.21 -19.92 34.45
N LEU A 39 -0.31 -20.63 35.58
CA LEU A 39 -1.11 -21.87 35.66
C LEU A 39 -2.58 -21.65 36.06
N LEU A 40 -2.93 -20.49 36.61
CA LEU A 40 -4.28 -20.20 37.12
C LEU A 40 -5.23 -19.59 36.08
N VAL A 41 -4.70 -18.91 35.06
CA VAL A 41 -5.53 -18.26 34.02
C VAL A 41 -6.14 -19.29 33.05
N ILE A 42 -5.44 -20.40 32.80
CA ILE A 42 -5.86 -21.45 31.84
C ILE A 42 -7.03 -22.29 32.38
N MET A 43 -7.19 -22.41 33.70
CA MET A 43 -8.28 -23.18 34.31
C MET A 43 -9.64 -22.44 34.34
N SER A 44 -9.64 -21.10 34.28
CA SER A 44 -10.88 -20.30 34.36
C SER A 44 -11.69 -20.27 33.07
N ILE A 45 -11.08 -20.58 31.92
CA ILE A 45 -11.72 -20.48 30.59
C ILE A 45 -12.69 -21.64 30.33
N PHE A 46 -12.56 -22.77 31.03
CA PHE A 46 -13.38 -23.96 30.82
C PHE A 46 -14.69 -24.03 31.64
N TRP A 47 -15.00 -23.03 32.48
CA TRP A 47 -16.17 -23.08 33.38
C TRP A 47 -17.33 -22.13 33.01
N LEU A 48 -17.17 -21.24 32.02
CA LEU A 48 -18.22 -20.28 31.62
C LEU A 48 -19.07 -20.71 30.41
N SER A 49 -18.77 -21.83 29.76
CA SER A 49 -19.49 -22.29 28.55
C SER A 49 -20.66 -23.26 28.81
N PHE A 50 -21.18 -23.34 30.03
CA PHE A 50 -22.23 -24.32 30.39
C PHE A 50 -23.44 -23.76 31.15
N VAL A 51 -23.58 -22.44 31.29
CA VAL A 51 -24.78 -21.80 31.88
C VAL A 51 -25.25 -20.63 31.02
N VAL A 52 -26.22 -20.91 30.15
CA VAL A 52 -27.46 -20.15 29.84
C VAL A 52 -28.06 -20.78 28.58
N GLY A 53 -29.19 -21.47 28.76
CA GLY A 53 -29.98 -22.05 27.68
C GLY A 53 -31.41 -22.27 28.16
N LYS A 54 -32.41 -21.91 27.32
CA LYS A 54 -33.80 -21.55 27.67
C LYS A 54 -33.86 -20.18 28.39
N SER A 55 -34.86 -19.30 28.22
CA SER A 55 -36.15 -19.32 27.50
C SER A 55 -36.60 -17.84 27.27
N SER A 56 -37.56 -17.44 26.41
CA SER A 56 -38.57 -18.12 25.58
C SER A 56 -38.88 -17.30 24.31
N SER A 57 -39.66 -17.86 23.37
CA SER A 57 -40.39 -17.10 22.33
C SER A 57 -41.60 -16.36 22.89
N ASN A 58 -41.90 -15.15 22.39
CA ASN A 58 -43.26 -14.60 22.34
C ASN A 58 -43.39 -13.56 21.22
N SER A 59 -44.45 -13.68 20.43
CA SER A 59 -44.80 -12.79 19.32
C SER A 59 -45.96 -11.89 19.71
N VAL A 60 -45.85 -10.58 19.45
CA VAL A 60 -46.98 -9.62 19.44
C VAL A 60 -46.80 -8.69 18.24
N CYS A 61 -47.90 -8.33 17.57
CA CYS A 61 -47.94 -7.51 16.36
C CYS A 61 -48.47 -6.10 16.65
N ALA A 62 -48.18 -5.17 15.72
CA ALA A 62 -48.74 -3.80 15.59
C ALA A 62 -48.33 -2.82 16.72
N ASP A 63 -48.05 -1.53 16.47
CA ASP A 63 -48.73 -0.60 15.56
C ASP A 63 -47.80 0.34 14.76
N ASP A 64 -48.38 1.00 13.76
CA ASP A 64 -47.80 2.09 12.97
C ASP A 64 -47.42 3.32 13.81
N ASN A 65 -46.34 4.00 13.41
CA ASN A 65 -46.28 5.47 13.43
C ASN A 65 -45.17 5.98 12.49
N SER A 66 -45.59 6.63 11.42
CA SER A 66 -44.73 7.38 10.51
C SER A 66 -44.17 8.64 11.18
N VAL A 67 -42.86 8.86 11.09
CA VAL A 67 -42.23 10.14 11.44
C VAL A 67 -41.42 10.63 10.24
N ASP A 68 -41.92 11.68 9.59
CA ASP A 68 -41.14 12.45 8.62
C ASP A 68 -39.92 13.08 9.28
N ILE A 69 -38.75 12.92 8.67
CA ILE A 69 -37.55 13.68 9.03
C ILE A 69 -37.08 14.40 7.76
N GLY A 70 -37.51 15.67 7.65
CA GLY A 70 -37.18 16.53 6.51
C GLY A 70 -35.68 16.79 6.40
N LEU A 71 -35.15 16.66 5.18
CA LEU A 71 -33.78 17.03 4.83
C LEU A 71 -33.61 18.55 4.90
N SER A 72 -32.78 19.03 5.83
CA SER A 72 -32.31 20.41 5.87
C SER A 72 -30.91 20.51 5.25
N VAL A 73 -30.82 21.21 4.11
CA VAL A 73 -29.56 21.60 3.47
C VAL A 73 -29.10 22.93 4.05
N PRO A 74 -27.84 23.07 4.51
CA PRO A 74 -27.26 24.38 4.82
C PRO A 74 -26.82 25.09 3.54
N ASP A 75 -27.26 26.34 3.38
CA ASP A 75 -27.00 27.17 2.20
C ASP A 75 -25.52 27.50 1.97
N GLY A 76 -25.18 27.74 0.70
CA GLY A 76 -23.86 28.21 0.28
C GLY A 76 -23.60 29.68 0.60
N VAL A 77 -22.33 30.04 0.79
CA VAL A 77 -21.88 31.43 0.95
C VAL A 77 -21.61 32.05 -0.42
N VAL A 78 -22.49 32.96 -0.84
CA VAL A 78 -22.27 33.84 -2.00
C VAL A 78 -21.72 35.19 -1.54
N ALA A 79 -20.70 35.68 -2.24
CA ALA A 79 -20.17 37.05 -2.14
C ALA A 79 -19.70 37.49 -3.55
N PRO A 80 -19.77 38.79 -3.89
CA PRO A 80 -20.75 39.19 -4.92
C PRO A 80 -20.17 39.66 -6.26
N ASP A 81 -21.03 39.67 -7.28
CA ASP A 81 -20.79 40.31 -8.58
C ASP A 81 -20.49 41.81 -8.48
N GLN A 82 -19.63 42.30 -9.37
CA GLN A 82 -19.68 43.69 -9.87
C GLN A 82 -19.69 43.71 -11.39
N HIS A 83 -20.50 44.63 -11.94
CA HIS A 83 -20.89 44.66 -13.35
C HIS A 83 -19.87 45.32 -14.31
N PHE A 84 -19.76 44.68 -15.48
CA PHE A 84 -19.65 45.23 -16.85
C PHE A 84 -19.00 46.60 -17.12
N GLY A 85 -17.93 46.51 -17.92
CA GLY A 85 -17.71 47.29 -19.13
C GLY A 85 -16.64 46.56 -19.97
N GLY A 86 -16.75 46.32 -21.27
CA GLY A 86 -17.68 46.86 -22.26
C GLY A 86 -16.89 47.21 -23.52
N GLY A 87 -16.55 46.23 -24.35
CA GLY A 87 -15.75 46.48 -25.56
C GLY A 87 -15.29 45.22 -26.30
N GLY A 88 -15.70 45.13 -27.56
CA GLY A 88 -15.13 44.27 -28.60
C GLY A 88 -15.54 44.84 -29.97
N PRO A 89 -15.20 44.20 -31.10
CA PRO A 89 -14.27 43.09 -31.28
C PRO A 89 -13.09 43.49 -32.20
N ALA A 90 -12.06 42.64 -32.30
CA ALA A 90 -11.08 42.69 -33.39
C ALA A 90 -10.72 41.28 -33.86
N SER A 91 -11.15 40.94 -35.08
CA SER A 91 -10.83 39.71 -35.79
C SER A 91 -9.42 39.79 -36.40
N VAL A 92 -8.60 38.76 -36.21
CA VAL A 92 -7.47 38.45 -37.10
C VAL A 92 -7.44 36.93 -37.34
N GLU A 93 -7.30 36.54 -38.61
CA GLU A 93 -7.34 35.16 -39.06
C GLU A 93 -5.98 34.44 -38.91
N SER A 94 -6.07 33.12 -38.81
CA SER A 94 -5.15 32.12 -39.37
C SER A 94 -3.78 32.58 -39.91
N SER A 95 -2.71 32.03 -39.32
CA SER A 95 -1.58 31.55 -40.14
C SER A 95 -1.01 30.24 -39.59
N THR A 96 -1.30 29.14 -40.30
CA THR A 96 -0.60 27.86 -40.15
C THR A 96 0.77 27.93 -40.81
N THR A 97 1.83 27.55 -40.10
CA THR A 97 3.14 27.27 -40.71
C THR A 97 3.66 25.91 -40.29
N ASN A 98 3.79 25.02 -41.28
CA ASN A 98 4.45 23.72 -41.13
C ASN A 98 5.95 23.92 -40.88
N TYR A 99 6.54 23.09 -40.01
CA TYR A 99 7.95 22.77 -40.07
C TYR A 99 8.15 21.25 -40.14
N LEU A 100 8.96 20.83 -41.12
CA LEU A 100 9.22 19.45 -41.49
C LEU A 100 10.42 18.86 -40.73
N SER A 101 10.33 17.55 -40.50
CA SER A 101 11.43 16.58 -40.41
C SER A 101 12.68 16.93 -39.59
N SER A 102 12.85 16.25 -38.46
CA SER A 102 14.17 15.83 -37.98
C SER A 102 14.33 14.32 -38.17
N THR A 103 15.21 13.93 -39.08
CA THR A 103 15.73 12.57 -39.18
C THR A 103 16.63 12.28 -37.98
N SER A 104 16.32 11.23 -37.20
CA SER A 104 17.26 10.67 -36.22
C SER A 104 17.61 9.23 -36.61
N SER A 105 18.91 8.96 -36.70
CA SER A 105 19.47 7.66 -37.04
C SER A 105 19.04 6.56 -36.06
N SER A 106 18.52 5.47 -36.61
CA SER A 106 18.29 4.21 -35.91
C SER A 106 19.61 3.47 -35.73
N ASP A 107 20.25 3.62 -34.57
CA ASP A 107 21.22 2.62 -34.10
C ASP A 107 20.46 1.45 -33.47
N GLU A 108 20.78 0.27 -33.98
CA GLU A 108 19.95 -0.94 -33.95
C GLU A 108 20.10 -1.69 -32.61
N TYR A 109 19.09 -1.62 -31.75
CA TYR A 109 18.84 -2.64 -30.73
C TYR A 109 17.76 -3.58 -31.26
N GLY A 110 18.19 -4.59 -32.02
CA GLY A 110 17.30 -5.64 -32.51
C GLY A 110 16.71 -6.44 -31.35
N LEU A 111 15.44 -6.19 -31.04
CA LEU A 111 14.56 -7.08 -30.30
C LEU A 111 13.40 -7.36 -31.25
N GLU A 112 13.30 -8.60 -31.72
CA GLU A 112 12.18 -9.03 -32.57
C GLU A 112 10.90 -9.10 -31.74
N ASP A 113 9.75 -8.77 -32.35
CA ASP A 113 8.44 -8.66 -31.67
C ASP A 113 7.95 -9.96 -30.99
N GLY A 114 8.65 -11.09 -31.15
CA GLY A 114 8.34 -12.37 -30.50
C GLY A 114 8.93 -12.54 -29.09
N ASP A 115 9.92 -11.75 -28.67
CA ASP A 115 10.66 -11.99 -27.40
C ASP A 115 9.89 -11.51 -26.15
N PHE A 116 8.82 -10.72 -26.33
CA PHE A 116 8.02 -10.19 -25.23
C PHE A 116 7.01 -11.21 -24.66
N ASP A 117 6.46 -12.08 -25.52
CA ASP A 117 5.51 -13.12 -25.11
C ASP A 117 6.24 -14.27 -24.37
N ASP A 118 7.46 -14.63 -24.78
CA ASP A 118 8.24 -15.70 -24.13
C ASP A 118 8.77 -15.28 -22.75
N LEU A 119 9.04 -13.97 -22.56
CA LEU A 119 9.32 -13.36 -21.25
C LEU A 119 8.12 -13.40 -20.27
N LEU A 120 6.90 -13.59 -20.79
CA LEU A 120 5.65 -13.77 -20.04
C LEU A 120 5.14 -15.23 -20.09
N GLY A 121 5.82 -16.10 -20.84
CA GLY A 121 5.27 -17.29 -21.51
C GLY A 121 5.37 -18.63 -20.78
N SER A 122 5.52 -18.64 -19.46
CA SER A 122 5.31 -19.86 -18.66
C SER A 122 4.36 -19.57 -17.51
N GLU A 123 3.55 -20.56 -17.10
CA GLU A 123 2.65 -20.46 -15.95
C GLU A 123 3.45 -20.25 -14.66
N GLN A 124 3.81 -19.00 -14.43
CA GLN A 124 4.57 -18.58 -13.28
C GLN A 124 3.61 -18.58 -12.10
N GLU A 125 3.86 -19.51 -11.17
CA GLU A 125 3.08 -19.71 -9.96
C GLU A 125 2.85 -18.33 -9.29
N TRP A 126 1.58 -17.99 -9.04
CA TRP A 126 1.19 -16.68 -8.51
C TRP A 126 1.51 -16.64 -7.01
N GLU A 127 2.79 -16.49 -6.69
CA GLU A 127 3.35 -16.73 -5.36
C GLU A 127 3.33 -15.48 -4.47
N MET A 128 3.51 -15.70 -3.17
CA MET A 128 3.64 -14.65 -2.15
C MET A 128 4.86 -13.76 -2.43
N VAL A 129 4.74 -12.48 -2.09
CA VAL A 129 5.88 -11.56 -2.04
C VAL A 129 6.46 -11.55 -0.62
N SER A 130 7.79 -11.53 -0.51
CA SER A 130 8.51 -11.46 0.76
C SER A 130 9.61 -10.40 0.70
N ARG A 131 10.09 -9.94 1.85
CA ARG A 131 11.28 -9.07 1.93
C ARG A 131 12.56 -9.91 2.00
N LYS A 132 13.60 -9.49 1.28
CA LYS A 132 14.97 -10.01 1.44
C LYS A 132 15.97 -8.87 1.43
N GLY A 133 16.44 -8.47 2.62
CA GLY A 133 17.25 -7.27 2.77
C GLY A 133 16.43 -6.04 2.37
N ASN A 134 16.94 -5.24 1.43
CA ASN A 134 16.35 -3.98 0.99
C ASN A 134 15.44 -4.09 -0.25
N GLN A 135 15.15 -5.30 -0.71
CA GLN A 135 14.30 -5.57 -1.87
C GLN A 135 13.16 -6.52 -1.50
N PHE A 136 12.06 -6.43 -2.25
CA PHE A 136 11.06 -7.49 -2.28
C PHE A 136 11.49 -8.59 -3.25
N VAL A 137 11.03 -9.80 -2.98
CA VAL A 137 11.32 -11.00 -3.77
C VAL A 137 10.09 -11.89 -3.87
N ILE A 138 9.99 -12.65 -4.95
CA ILE A 138 9.09 -13.80 -5.06
C ILE A 138 9.93 -15.06 -4.81
N LEU A 139 9.45 -15.91 -3.90
CA LEU A 139 10.13 -17.13 -3.47
C LEU A 139 9.41 -18.37 -4.04
N PRO A 140 10.14 -19.29 -4.74
CA PRO A 140 9.55 -20.53 -5.24
C PRO A 140 9.02 -21.41 -4.11
N THR A 141 7.79 -21.87 -4.26
CA THR A 141 7.09 -22.76 -3.32
C THR A 141 7.40 -24.24 -3.56
N SER A 142 7.79 -24.62 -4.79
CA SER A 142 8.13 -26.00 -5.13
C SER A 142 9.56 -26.40 -4.73
N MET A 143 9.68 -27.47 -3.94
CA MET A 143 10.98 -28.04 -3.51
C MET A 143 11.90 -28.44 -4.68
N SER A 144 11.36 -28.76 -5.87
CA SER A 144 12.17 -29.11 -7.05
C SER A 144 12.83 -27.91 -7.74
N LYS A 145 12.42 -26.68 -7.42
CA LYS A 145 13.01 -25.41 -7.91
C LYS A 145 13.77 -24.64 -6.82
N GLN A 146 13.80 -25.16 -5.60
CA GLN A 146 14.09 -24.41 -4.37
C GLN A 146 15.55 -23.95 -4.21
N GLN A 147 16.48 -24.41 -5.07
CA GLN A 147 17.91 -24.22 -4.84
C GLN A 147 18.49 -22.88 -5.36
N ASP A 148 17.92 -22.26 -6.43
CA ASP A 148 18.63 -21.17 -7.14
C ASP A 148 17.81 -19.99 -7.72
N THR A 149 16.46 -19.97 -7.66
CA THR A 149 15.65 -18.91 -8.32
C THR A 149 14.87 -18.00 -7.35
N VAL A 150 15.58 -17.17 -6.58
CA VAL A 150 14.96 -16.00 -5.92
C VAL A 150 14.83 -14.89 -6.96
N ARG A 151 13.62 -14.40 -7.21
CA ARG A 151 13.36 -13.34 -8.21
C ARG A 151 13.08 -12.01 -7.50
N PRO A 152 13.77 -10.91 -7.85
CA PRO A 152 13.47 -9.60 -7.27
C PRO A 152 12.11 -9.10 -7.77
N PHE A 153 11.47 -8.25 -6.96
CA PHE A 153 10.17 -7.64 -7.27
C PHE A 153 10.21 -6.15 -6.97
N TYR A 154 10.56 -5.36 -7.98
CA TYR A 154 10.47 -3.90 -7.95
C TYR A 154 9.07 -3.45 -8.36
N VAL A 155 8.52 -2.50 -7.61
CA VAL A 155 7.13 -2.05 -7.71
C VAL A 155 7.03 -0.78 -8.56
N ASN A 156 6.26 -0.85 -9.64
CA ASN A 156 5.58 0.31 -10.22
C ASN A 156 4.08 0.09 -10.09
N GLY A 157 3.35 1.06 -9.56
CA GLY A 157 1.95 0.88 -9.21
C GLY A 157 1.18 2.19 -9.10
N PHE A 158 -0.02 2.09 -8.53
CA PHE A 158 -1.01 3.17 -8.49
C PHE A 158 -1.93 3.06 -7.29
N ASN A 159 -2.66 4.13 -7.00
CA ASN A 159 -3.73 4.16 -6.02
C ASN A 159 -5.08 4.28 -6.72
N THR A 160 -6.09 3.58 -6.18
CA THR A 160 -7.49 3.71 -6.57
C THR A 160 -8.38 3.37 -5.35
N TYR A 161 -8.86 4.39 -4.63
CA TYR A 161 -9.58 4.17 -3.36
C TYR A 161 -11.01 3.62 -3.53
N TRP A 162 -11.65 3.87 -4.67
CA TRP A 162 -13.09 3.65 -4.87
C TRP A 162 -13.48 2.24 -5.36
N LEU A 163 -12.52 1.34 -5.58
CA LEU A 163 -12.74 0.03 -6.23
C LEU A 163 -13.90 -0.76 -5.60
N MET A 164 -13.98 -0.80 -4.28
CA MET A 164 -15.04 -1.51 -3.54
C MET A 164 -16.44 -0.89 -3.76
N LEU A 165 -16.55 0.44 -3.86
CA LEU A 165 -17.84 1.10 -4.11
C LEU A 165 -18.38 0.80 -5.51
N PHE A 166 -17.50 0.73 -6.51
CA PHE A 166 -17.90 0.43 -7.89
C PHE A 166 -18.18 -1.06 -8.06
N ALA A 167 -17.40 -1.95 -7.42
CA ALA A 167 -17.67 -3.39 -7.42
C ALA A 167 -19.02 -3.77 -6.80
N ALA A 168 -19.57 -2.92 -5.92
CA ALA A 168 -20.86 -3.08 -5.25
C ALA A 168 -22.08 -2.66 -6.11
N ASP A 169 -21.86 -2.17 -7.33
CA ASP A 169 -22.92 -1.66 -8.19
C ASP A 169 -22.76 -2.18 -9.61
N ASP A 170 -23.70 -3.00 -10.08
CA ASP A 170 -23.60 -3.67 -11.38
C ASP A 170 -23.42 -2.69 -12.56
N SER A 171 -23.84 -1.42 -12.43
CA SER A 171 -23.64 -0.39 -13.45
C SER A 171 -22.20 0.12 -13.56
N THR A 172 -21.41 0.02 -12.48
CA THR A 172 -20.01 0.50 -12.42
C THR A 172 -18.99 -0.61 -12.17
N LYS A 173 -19.43 -1.82 -11.79
CA LYS A 173 -18.58 -3.00 -11.52
C LYS A 173 -17.61 -3.33 -12.65
N GLY A 174 -18.02 -3.15 -13.91
CA GLY A 174 -17.14 -3.31 -15.07
C GLY A 174 -15.95 -2.34 -15.11
N LYS A 175 -16.05 -1.17 -14.47
CA LYS A 175 -14.95 -0.19 -14.37
C LYS A 175 -13.79 -0.71 -13.51
N VAL A 176 -14.04 -1.65 -12.59
CA VAL A 176 -12.98 -2.34 -11.81
C VAL A 176 -12.16 -3.28 -12.69
N SER A 177 -12.82 -4.06 -13.56
CA SER A 177 -12.12 -4.87 -14.58
C SER A 177 -11.35 -3.99 -15.56
N GLN A 178 -11.98 -2.90 -16.03
CA GLN A 178 -11.37 -1.94 -16.95
C GLN A 178 -10.08 -1.33 -16.38
N ILE A 179 -10.10 -0.79 -15.17
CA ILE A 179 -8.92 -0.11 -14.60
C ILE A 179 -7.75 -1.06 -14.34
N PHE A 180 -8.02 -2.30 -13.94
CA PHE A 180 -6.97 -3.31 -13.80
C PHE A 180 -6.40 -3.75 -15.16
N GLN A 181 -7.24 -3.87 -16.20
CA GLN A 181 -6.78 -4.15 -17.56
C GLN A 181 -5.89 -3.02 -18.11
N GLU A 182 -6.34 -1.77 -17.97
CA GLU A 182 -5.59 -0.58 -18.38
C GLU A 182 -4.27 -0.46 -17.63
N ALA A 183 -4.27 -0.62 -16.31
CA ALA A 183 -3.04 -0.58 -15.49
C ALA A 183 -2.06 -1.70 -15.86
N SER A 184 -2.56 -2.92 -16.11
CA SER A 184 -1.74 -4.04 -16.60
C SER A 184 -1.13 -3.75 -17.98
N SER A 185 -1.87 -3.09 -18.89
CA SER A 185 -1.38 -2.74 -20.24
C SER A 185 -0.17 -1.80 -20.24
N VAL A 186 0.01 -1.00 -19.18
CA VAL A 186 1.18 -0.12 -18.97
C VAL A 186 2.19 -0.69 -17.96
N GLY A 187 2.08 -2.00 -17.68
CA GLY A 187 3.00 -2.77 -16.84
C GLY A 187 2.98 -2.43 -15.35
N LEU A 188 1.91 -1.80 -14.86
CA LEU A 188 1.73 -1.60 -13.41
C LEU A 188 1.44 -2.94 -12.73
N THR A 189 2.01 -3.13 -11.55
CA THR A 189 2.08 -4.44 -10.86
C THR A 189 1.43 -4.45 -9.48
N VAL A 190 1.24 -3.27 -8.87
CA VAL A 190 0.63 -3.11 -7.56
C VAL A 190 -0.41 -1.99 -7.59
N CYS A 191 -1.57 -2.24 -7.02
CA CYS A 191 -2.60 -1.24 -6.74
C CYS A 191 -2.75 -1.10 -5.22
N ARG A 192 -2.85 0.12 -4.72
CA ARG A 192 -3.20 0.39 -3.32
C ARG A 192 -4.63 0.91 -3.25
N THR A 193 -5.42 0.30 -2.36
CA THR A 193 -6.87 0.51 -2.25
C THR A 193 -7.35 0.38 -0.82
N TRP A 194 -8.50 0.98 -0.53
CA TRP A 194 -9.10 0.94 0.80
C TRP A 194 -9.85 -0.38 0.99
N ALA A 195 -9.55 -1.06 2.08
CA ALA A 195 -10.30 -2.20 2.59
C ALA A 195 -11.20 -1.80 3.77
N PHE A 196 -11.61 -0.53 3.80
CA PHE A 196 -12.49 0.07 4.79
C PHE A 196 -13.57 0.93 4.10
N ASN A 197 -14.72 1.00 4.77
CA ASN A 197 -15.70 2.08 4.65
C ASN A 197 -16.55 1.98 5.92
N ASP A 198 -16.28 2.83 6.90
CA ASP A 198 -16.80 2.72 8.25
C ASP A 198 -18.01 3.65 8.44
N GLY A 199 -19.18 3.08 8.79
CA GLY A 199 -20.37 3.81 9.22
C GLY A 199 -21.11 4.68 8.18
N GLY A 200 -20.58 4.82 6.95
CA GLY A 200 -21.14 5.66 5.89
C GLY A 200 -22.08 4.97 4.89
N TRP A 201 -22.40 5.68 3.80
CA TRP A 201 -23.09 5.10 2.64
C TRP A 201 -22.26 3.96 2.03
N ARG A 202 -22.91 2.81 1.75
CA ARG A 202 -22.26 1.56 1.32
C ARG A 202 -21.09 1.15 2.23
N ALA A 203 -21.23 1.34 3.55
CA ALA A 203 -20.24 0.91 4.54
C ALA A 203 -19.91 -0.58 4.40
N LEU A 204 -18.62 -0.91 4.40
CA LEU A 204 -18.13 -2.27 4.58
C LEU A 204 -18.34 -2.71 6.03
N GLN A 205 -18.09 -1.82 7.00
CA GLN A 205 -18.34 -2.03 8.41
C GLN A 205 -19.37 -1.00 8.89
N LYS A 206 -20.58 -1.47 9.19
CA LYS A 206 -21.73 -0.63 9.54
C LYS A 206 -21.69 -0.15 10.99
N SER A 207 -21.20 -1.01 11.87
CA SER A 207 -20.90 -0.73 13.28
C SER A 207 -19.78 -1.68 13.74
N PRO A 208 -19.20 -1.52 14.95
CA PRO A 208 -18.01 -2.29 15.35
C PRO A 208 -18.21 -3.81 15.23
N GLY A 209 -17.43 -4.46 14.37
CA GLY A 209 -17.51 -5.90 14.11
C GLY A 209 -18.68 -6.35 13.22
N VAL A 210 -19.56 -5.44 12.77
CA VAL A 210 -20.73 -5.76 11.93
C VAL A 210 -20.49 -5.32 10.50
N TYR A 211 -20.32 -6.30 9.61
CA TYR A 211 -20.00 -6.08 8.20
C TYR A 211 -21.24 -6.12 7.31
N ASP A 212 -21.19 -5.42 6.18
CA ASP A 212 -22.14 -5.61 5.10
C ASP A 212 -21.61 -6.65 4.10
N GLU A 213 -22.32 -7.77 3.99
CA GLU A 213 -21.86 -8.94 3.22
C GLU A 213 -21.82 -8.65 1.70
N ASP A 214 -22.68 -7.79 1.17
CA ASP A 214 -22.68 -7.50 -0.27
C ASP A 214 -21.56 -6.51 -0.63
N ILE A 215 -21.23 -5.58 0.26
CA ILE A 215 -20.00 -4.76 0.16
C ILE A 215 -18.74 -5.64 0.37
N PHE A 216 -18.80 -6.66 1.22
CA PHE A 216 -17.71 -7.61 1.38
C PHE A 216 -17.46 -8.42 0.10
N LYS A 217 -18.52 -8.92 -0.56
CA LYS A 217 -18.41 -9.57 -1.88
C LYS A 217 -17.91 -8.62 -2.96
N ALA A 218 -18.21 -7.33 -2.88
CA ALA A 218 -17.63 -6.33 -3.77
C ALA A 218 -16.10 -6.28 -3.62
N LEU A 219 -15.59 -6.30 -2.38
CA LEU A 219 -14.14 -6.40 -2.13
C LEU A 219 -13.56 -7.77 -2.55
N ASP A 220 -14.31 -8.86 -2.38
CA ASP A 220 -13.91 -10.19 -2.90
C ASP A 220 -13.73 -10.16 -4.43
N PHE A 221 -14.64 -9.48 -5.14
CA PHE A 221 -14.58 -9.30 -6.60
C PHE A 221 -13.35 -8.47 -7.01
N VAL A 222 -13.06 -7.36 -6.33
CA VAL A 222 -11.87 -6.52 -6.57
C VAL A 222 -10.59 -7.36 -6.49
N LEU A 223 -10.44 -8.19 -5.45
CA LEU A 223 -9.27 -9.07 -5.30
C LEU A 223 -9.20 -10.13 -6.42
N SER A 224 -10.34 -10.66 -6.87
CA SER A 224 -10.39 -11.65 -7.95
C SER A 224 -10.01 -11.07 -9.32
N GLU A 225 -10.42 -9.84 -9.63
CA GLU A 225 -10.06 -9.17 -10.88
C GLU A 225 -8.60 -8.66 -10.85
N ALA A 226 -8.09 -8.19 -9.71
CA ALA A 226 -6.67 -7.88 -9.54
C ALA A 226 -5.78 -9.10 -9.89
N LYS A 227 -6.14 -10.29 -9.38
CA LYS A 227 -5.46 -11.56 -9.67
C LYS A 227 -5.47 -11.92 -11.16
N LYS A 228 -6.63 -11.75 -11.82
CA LYS A 228 -6.84 -12.02 -13.25
C LYS A 228 -5.94 -11.14 -14.13
N TYR A 229 -5.80 -9.86 -13.79
CA TYR A 229 -4.94 -8.90 -14.50
C TYR A 229 -3.52 -8.77 -13.90
N LYS A 230 -3.08 -9.74 -13.08
CA LYS A 230 -1.71 -9.82 -12.52
C LYS A 230 -1.27 -8.57 -11.73
N ILE A 231 -2.22 -7.94 -11.04
CA ILE A 231 -1.97 -6.82 -10.13
C ILE A 231 -2.11 -7.32 -8.69
N ARG A 232 -1.19 -6.91 -7.81
CA ARG A 232 -1.26 -7.20 -6.38
C ARG A 232 -1.81 -6.02 -5.59
N LEU A 233 -2.46 -6.26 -4.44
CA LEU A 233 -3.13 -5.23 -3.66
C LEU A 233 -2.38 -4.88 -2.36
N VAL A 234 -2.11 -3.58 -2.14
CA VAL A 234 -1.89 -3.04 -0.79
C VAL A 234 -3.26 -2.66 -0.22
N MET A 235 -3.60 -3.24 0.92
CA MET A 235 -4.93 -3.18 1.51
C MET A 235 -4.88 -2.37 2.80
N SER A 236 -5.31 -1.11 2.75
CA SER A 236 -5.39 -0.24 3.94
C SER A 236 -6.59 -0.60 4.81
N LEU A 237 -6.37 -0.72 6.11
CA LEU A 237 -7.34 -1.26 7.08
C LEU A 237 -8.23 -0.19 7.74
N VAL A 238 -7.80 1.08 7.78
CA VAL A 238 -8.58 2.22 8.29
C VAL A 238 -7.99 3.54 7.78
N ASN A 239 -8.76 4.63 7.81
CA ASN A 239 -8.28 5.97 7.49
C ASN A 239 -7.94 6.80 8.73
N ASN A 240 -6.94 7.68 8.64
CA ASN A 240 -6.78 8.80 9.57
C ASN A 240 -7.83 9.90 9.35
N TRP A 241 -8.28 10.09 8.09
CA TRP A 241 -9.25 11.12 7.71
C TRP A 241 -10.69 10.65 7.82
N GLU A 242 -11.64 11.59 7.89
CA GLU A 242 -13.08 11.28 7.98
C GLU A 242 -13.68 10.66 6.71
N SER A 243 -13.00 10.81 5.57
CA SER A 243 -13.42 10.19 4.30
C SER A 243 -13.49 8.67 4.47
N TYR A 244 -14.67 8.09 4.20
CA TYR A 244 -14.97 6.68 4.43
C TYR A 244 -14.91 6.27 5.94
N GLY A 245 -15.17 7.22 6.83
CA GLY A 245 -15.30 7.03 8.27
C GLY A 245 -13.99 7.30 9.03
N GLY A 246 -13.03 6.38 8.94
CA GLY A 246 -11.73 6.51 9.59
C GLY A 246 -11.79 6.60 11.13
N LYS A 247 -10.68 7.03 11.76
CA LYS A 247 -10.53 7.05 13.22
C LYS A 247 -11.63 7.83 13.96
N SER A 248 -12.16 8.91 13.37
CA SER A 248 -13.25 9.70 13.98
C SER A 248 -14.55 8.88 14.06
N GLN A 249 -14.81 8.00 13.09
CA GLN A 249 -15.95 7.09 13.14
C GLN A 249 -15.82 6.04 14.25
N TYR A 250 -14.61 5.54 14.52
CA TYR A 250 -14.38 4.65 15.67
C TYR A 250 -14.63 5.38 16.99
N VAL A 251 -14.22 6.65 17.12
CA VAL A 251 -14.54 7.49 18.29
C VAL A 251 -16.04 7.72 18.44
N LYS A 252 -16.77 7.99 17.35
CA LYS A 252 -18.25 8.08 17.33
C LYS A 252 -18.89 6.77 17.82
N TRP A 253 -18.46 5.62 17.28
CA TRP A 253 -18.91 4.30 17.74
C TRP A 253 -18.59 4.01 19.20
N GLY A 254 -17.47 4.52 19.73
CA GLY A 254 -17.16 4.45 21.17
C GLY A 254 -18.20 5.16 22.03
N LYS A 255 -18.65 6.35 21.60
CA LYS A 255 -19.70 7.12 22.27
C LYS A 255 -21.05 6.39 22.18
N GLU A 256 -21.42 5.93 20.98
CA GLU A 256 -22.72 5.33 20.67
C GLU A 256 -22.91 3.92 21.24
N PHE A 257 -21.98 3.00 20.98
CA PHE A 257 -22.14 1.57 21.28
C PHE A 257 -21.48 1.13 22.59
N ALA A 258 -20.55 1.92 23.14
CA ALA A 258 -19.88 1.65 24.41
C ALA A 258 -20.13 2.71 25.49
N GLY A 259 -20.93 3.73 25.23
CA GLY A 259 -21.30 4.77 26.21
C GLY A 259 -20.12 5.62 26.69
N LEU A 260 -19.06 5.74 25.90
CA LEU A 260 -17.82 6.40 26.32
C LEU A 260 -17.95 7.93 26.29
N THR A 261 -18.31 8.52 27.44
CA THR A 261 -18.54 9.98 27.57
C THR A 261 -17.27 10.83 27.49
N ASN A 262 -16.09 10.25 27.77
CA ASN A 262 -14.85 10.99 28.01
C ASN A 262 -13.91 11.03 26.80
N LEU A 263 -14.39 10.70 25.59
CA LEU A 263 -13.62 10.79 24.35
C LEU A 263 -13.69 12.23 23.81
N THR A 264 -12.56 12.92 23.84
CA THR A 264 -12.41 14.36 23.56
C THR A 264 -11.63 14.65 22.28
N SER A 265 -10.94 13.67 21.70
CA SER A 265 -10.17 13.79 20.47
C SER A 265 -10.37 12.56 19.57
N ASP A 266 -10.23 12.75 18.25
CA ASP A 266 -10.15 11.61 17.31
C ASP A 266 -8.90 10.75 17.55
N ASP A 267 -7.87 11.32 18.17
CA ASP A 267 -6.65 10.60 18.56
C ASP A 267 -6.87 9.66 19.77
N ASP A 268 -8.01 9.75 20.47
CA ASP A 268 -8.39 8.75 21.48
C ASP A 268 -8.51 7.34 20.88
N PHE A 269 -8.67 7.24 19.56
CA PHE A 269 -8.55 5.99 18.79
C PHE A 269 -7.25 5.24 19.09
N PHE A 270 -6.11 5.94 19.23
CA PHE A 270 -4.81 5.32 19.43
C PHE A 270 -4.59 4.81 20.86
N THR A 271 -5.31 5.36 21.84
CA THR A 271 -5.09 5.07 23.27
C THR A 271 -6.18 4.18 23.86
N HIS A 272 -7.45 4.46 23.55
CA HIS A 272 -8.58 3.90 24.28
C HIS A 272 -8.78 2.40 24.01
N PRO A 273 -8.82 1.53 25.03
CA PRO A 273 -8.79 0.08 24.87
C PRO A 273 -9.97 -0.46 24.05
N THR A 274 -11.17 0.13 24.20
CA THR A 274 -12.35 -0.25 23.40
C THR A 274 -12.15 0.03 21.91
N LEU A 275 -11.56 1.18 21.54
CA LEU A 275 -11.40 1.58 20.14
C LEU A 275 -10.32 0.77 19.45
N ARG A 276 -9.22 0.51 20.18
CA ARG A 276 -8.18 -0.47 19.81
C ARG A 276 -8.77 -1.88 19.62
N THR A 277 -9.73 -2.28 20.46
CA THR A 277 -10.43 -3.56 20.32
C THR A 277 -11.34 -3.59 19.09
N TYR A 278 -12.04 -2.50 18.77
CA TYR A 278 -12.83 -2.40 17.54
C TYR A 278 -11.97 -2.58 16.28
N TYR A 279 -10.81 -1.91 16.21
CA TYR A 279 -9.85 -2.10 15.12
C TYR A 279 -9.36 -3.56 15.04
N LYS A 280 -8.97 -4.14 16.19
CA LYS A 280 -8.46 -5.52 16.27
C LYS A 280 -9.48 -6.59 15.88
N ASN A 281 -10.77 -6.32 16.05
CA ASN A 281 -11.87 -7.25 15.72
C ASN A 281 -12.22 -7.28 14.22
N HIS A 282 -11.47 -6.59 13.36
CA HIS A 282 -11.66 -6.58 11.92
C HIS A 282 -11.52 -8.00 11.33
N THR A 283 -12.53 -8.44 10.58
CA THR A 283 -12.67 -9.84 10.14
C THR A 283 -11.93 -10.17 8.84
N LEU A 284 -11.52 -9.14 8.09
CA LEU A 284 -10.96 -9.20 6.73
C LEU A 284 -9.82 -10.19 6.53
N LEU A 285 -8.83 -10.23 7.43
CA LEU A 285 -7.67 -11.12 7.29
C LEU A 285 -8.09 -12.61 7.25
N ASN A 286 -9.21 -12.95 7.89
CA ASN A 286 -9.79 -14.29 7.90
C ASN A 286 -10.99 -14.45 6.94
N ARG A 287 -11.33 -13.43 6.13
CA ARG A 287 -12.36 -13.53 5.07
C ARG A 287 -11.99 -14.66 4.11
N VAL A 288 -12.95 -15.52 3.78
CA VAL A 288 -12.85 -16.42 2.63
C VAL A 288 -13.44 -15.69 1.44
N ASN A 289 -12.64 -15.47 0.39
CA ASN A 289 -13.07 -14.79 -0.81
C ASN A 289 -14.15 -15.63 -1.54
N THR A 290 -15.32 -15.06 -1.79
CA THR A 290 -16.45 -15.78 -2.41
C THR A 290 -16.26 -16.14 -3.89
N PHE A 291 -15.31 -15.51 -4.59
CA PHE A 291 -14.98 -15.77 -6.00
C PHE A 291 -13.81 -16.75 -6.17
N THR A 292 -12.80 -16.68 -5.30
CA THR A 292 -11.58 -17.52 -5.39
C THR A 292 -11.57 -18.70 -4.42
N ASN A 293 -12.43 -18.69 -3.40
CA ASN A 293 -12.46 -19.63 -2.27
C ASN A 293 -11.12 -19.70 -1.49
N VAL A 294 -10.32 -18.64 -1.55
CA VAL A 294 -9.06 -18.50 -0.79
C VAL A 294 -9.30 -17.56 0.40
N THR A 295 -8.78 -17.92 1.58
CA THR A 295 -8.76 -16.99 2.73
C THR A 295 -7.82 -15.83 2.43
N TYR A 296 -8.19 -14.59 2.73
CA TYR A 296 -7.41 -13.39 2.39
C TYR A 296 -5.94 -13.49 2.85
N LYS A 297 -5.67 -13.88 4.09
CA LYS A 297 -4.30 -14.13 4.60
C LYS A 297 -3.50 -15.26 3.92
N ASN A 298 -4.10 -15.96 2.98
CA ASN A 298 -3.49 -17.00 2.15
C ASN A 298 -3.57 -16.66 0.65
N ASP A 299 -4.17 -15.53 0.22
CA ASP A 299 -4.25 -15.16 -1.20
C ASP A 299 -3.08 -14.25 -1.60
N PRO A 300 -2.08 -14.77 -2.35
CA PRO A 300 -0.88 -14.03 -2.74
C PRO A 300 -1.15 -12.82 -3.65
N THR A 301 -2.39 -12.62 -4.10
CA THR A 301 -2.81 -11.39 -4.76
C THR A 301 -2.73 -10.18 -3.79
N ILE A 302 -2.79 -10.38 -2.48
CA ILE A 302 -2.45 -9.33 -1.53
C ILE A 302 -0.92 -9.17 -1.50
N PHE A 303 -0.42 -7.96 -1.73
CA PHE A 303 0.98 -7.60 -1.58
C PHE A 303 1.30 -7.35 -0.11
N ALA A 304 0.49 -6.51 0.54
CA ALA A 304 0.65 -6.11 1.92
C ALA A 304 -0.66 -5.65 2.56
N TRP A 305 -0.68 -5.72 3.89
CA TRP A 305 -1.59 -4.93 4.72
C TRP A 305 -0.96 -3.58 5.03
N GLU A 306 -1.78 -2.54 5.11
CA GLU A 306 -1.40 -1.22 5.63
C GLU A 306 -2.23 -0.93 6.90
N LEU A 307 -1.55 -0.56 8.00
CA LEU A 307 -2.22 -0.36 9.29
C LEU A 307 -3.26 0.78 9.26
N MET A 308 -2.91 1.94 8.72
CA MET A 308 -3.79 3.11 8.60
C MET A 308 -3.28 4.10 7.54
N ASN A 309 -4.14 4.50 6.61
CA ASN A 309 -3.82 5.58 5.67
C ASN A 309 -3.56 6.91 6.40
N GLU A 310 -2.38 7.48 6.18
CA GLU A 310 -1.89 8.78 6.67
C GLU A 310 -2.05 8.99 8.19
N ALA A 311 -1.64 7.98 8.98
CA ALA A 311 -1.75 8.02 10.44
C ALA A 311 -1.08 9.26 11.07
N ARG A 312 -1.89 10.07 11.78
CA ARG A 312 -1.46 11.27 12.52
C ARG A 312 -2.05 11.26 13.93
N CYS A 313 -1.26 11.65 14.92
CA CYS A 313 -1.63 11.79 16.32
C CYS A 313 -1.19 13.17 16.87
N SER A 314 -1.83 14.24 16.37
CA SER A 314 -1.46 15.63 16.67
C SER A 314 -1.62 16.03 18.14
N SER A 315 -2.40 15.28 18.93
CA SER A 315 -2.50 15.44 20.39
C SER A 315 -1.23 15.02 21.14
N ASP A 316 -0.34 14.23 20.52
CA ASP A 316 0.96 13.85 21.08
C ASP A 316 2.11 14.04 20.06
N PRO A 317 2.64 15.27 19.94
CA PRO A 317 3.81 15.56 19.09
C PRO A 317 5.11 14.84 19.48
N SER A 318 5.17 14.13 20.63
CA SER A 318 6.33 13.27 20.94
C SER A 318 6.38 12.01 20.08
N GLY A 319 5.22 11.59 19.57
CA GLY A 319 5.00 10.36 18.83
C GLY A 319 4.99 9.09 19.69
N ASP A 320 4.98 9.20 21.02
CA ASP A 320 4.92 8.06 21.94
C ASP A 320 3.59 7.29 21.79
N THR A 321 2.46 8.00 21.74
CA THR A 321 1.12 7.43 21.57
C THR A 321 0.99 6.65 20.26
N LEU A 322 1.37 7.26 19.14
CA LEU A 322 1.28 6.61 17.83
C LEU A 322 2.27 5.44 17.73
N GLN A 323 3.48 5.58 18.27
CA GLN A 323 4.45 4.47 18.30
C GLN A 323 3.92 3.26 19.08
N ALA A 324 3.31 3.49 20.25
CA ALA A 324 2.75 2.40 21.06
C ALA A 324 1.61 1.68 20.34
N TRP A 325 0.76 2.42 19.62
CA TRP A 325 -0.29 1.85 18.79
C TRP A 325 0.27 1.03 17.61
N ILE A 326 1.25 1.56 16.87
CA ILE A 326 1.91 0.86 15.75
C ILE A 326 2.52 -0.46 16.24
N GLN A 327 3.26 -0.44 17.35
CA GLN A 327 3.90 -1.64 17.92
C GLN A 327 2.88 -2.71 18.33
N GLU A 328 1.73 -2.32 18.87
CA GLU A 328 0.66 -3.26 19.20
C GLU A 328 -0.02 -3.82 17.96
N MET A 329 -0.45 -2.95 17.04
CA MET A 329 -1.26 -3.36 15.89
C MET A 329 -0.46 -4.15 14.88
N ALA A 330 0.83 -3.86 14.71
CA ALA A 330 1.70 -4.67 13.88
C ALA A 330 1.84 -6.11 14.41
N MET A 331 2.05 -6.26 15.71
CA MET A 331 2.10 -7.58 16.35
C MET A 331 0.75 -8.30 16.31
N HIS A 332 -0.38 -7.57 16.43
CA HIS A 332 -1.72 -8.14 16.28
C HIS A 332 -1.95 -8.69 14.88
N VAL A 333 -1.74 -7.89 13.83
CA VAL A 333 -1.88 -8.30 12.43
C VAL A 333 -0.99 -9.50 12.13
N LYS A 334 0.30 -9.44 12.49
CA LYS A 334 1.25 -10.56 12.29
C LYS A 334 0.92 -11.84 13.07
N SER A 335 0.15 -11.74 14.16
CA SER A 335 -0.34 -12.92 14.88
C SER A 335 -1.48 -13.66 14.17
N ILE A 336 -2.22 -12.96 13.30
CA ILE A 336 -3.31 -13.51 12.49
C ILE A 336 -2.81 -13.97 11.13
N ASP A 337 -1.93 -13.16 10.52
CA ASP A 337 -1.33 -13.33 9.19
C ASP A 337 0.19 -13.13 9.24
N PRO A 338 0.97 -14.21 9.35
CA PRO A 338 2.43 -14.16 9.25
C PRO A 338 2.95 -14.23 7.81
N ASN A 339 2.07 -14.36 6.80
CA ASN A 339 2.45 -14.62 5.41
C ASN A 339 2.69 -13.31 4.63
N HIS A 340 1.76 -12.37 4.74
CA HIS A 340 1.82 -11.11 3.98
C HIS A 340 2.78 -10.10 4.59
N LEU A 341 3.27 -9.19 3.74
CA LEU A 341 3.99 -8.01 4.19
C LEU A 341 3.06 -7.08 4.98
N LEU A 342 3.62 -6.32 5.91
CA LEU A 342 2.94 -5.28 6.66
C LEU A 342 3.72 -3.97 6.62
N GLU A 343 2.98 -2.88 6.48
CA GLU A 343 3.46 -1.51 6.52
C GLU A 343 2.49 -0.61 7.31
N ILE A 344 2.82 0.67 7.48
CA ILE A 344 2.13 1.55 8.44
C ILE A 344 1.09 2.45 7.76
N GLY A 345 1.40 3.01 6.58
CA GLY A 345 0.61 4.00 5.87
C GLY A 345 0.95 5.46 6.20
N VAL A 346 2.10 5.73 6.82
CA VAL A 346 2.51 7.11 7.15
C VAL A 346 3.07 7.87 5.95
N GLU A 347 2.87 9.19 5.97
CA GLU A 347 3.39 10.14 4.97
C GLU A 347 4.92 10.26 4.95
N GLY A 348 5.58 9.85 6.04
CA GLY A 348 7.05 9.84 6.17
C GLY A 348 7.65 11.02 6.95
N PHE A 349 6.89 11.80 7.73
CA PHE A 349 7.48 12.93 8.46
C PHE A 349 8.48 12.51 9.54
N TYR A 350 9.57 13.27 9.67
CA TYR A 350 10.56 13.13 10.73
C TYR A 350 10.09 13.82 12.01
N GLY A 351 10.30 13.17 13.14
CA GLY A 351 9.82 13.61 14.44
C GLY A 351 10.92 14.16 15.35
N PRO A 352 10.62 14.44 16.64
CA PRO A 352 11.56 15.06 17.56
C PRO A 352 12.78 14.19 17.92
N LEU A 353 12.74 12.88 17.65
CA LEU A 353 13.85 11.95 17.89
C LEU A 353 14.81 11.85 16.70
N THR A 354 14.49 12.52 15.60
CA THR A 354 15.31 12.62 14.38
C THR A 354 15.62 14.09 14.03
N PRO A 355 16.14 14.92 14.97
CA PRO A 355 16.25 16.37 14.80
C PRO A 355 17.12 16.78 13.60
N ASP A 356 18.14 15.99 13.25
CA ASP A 356 19.00 16.20 12.07
C ASP A 356 18.31 15.93 10.73
N ARG A 357 17.04 15.50 10.73
CA ARG A 357 16.21 15.26 9.55
C ARG A 357 14.94 16.11 9.51
N VAL A 358 14.51 16.71 10.63
CA VAL A 358 13.30 17.55 10.72
C VAL A 358 13.26 18.68 9.68
N GLN A 359 14.41 19.25 9.32
CA GLN A 359 14.52 20.30 8.29
C GLN A 359 14.22 19.83 6.86
N LEU A 360 14.03 18.52 6.65
CA LEU A 360 13.57 17.94 5.39
C LEU A 360 12.05 17.87 5.30
N ASN A 361 11.33 17.97 6.43
CA ASN A 361 9.87 18.05 6.44
C ASN A 361 9.41 19.26 5.62
N PRO A 362 8.27 19.17 4.92
CA PRO A 362 7.80 20.23 4.03
C PRO A 362 7.45 21.53 4.76
N ASN A 363 7.01 21.44 6.02
CA ASN A 363 6.59 22.57 6.84
C ASN A 363 6.67 22.21 8.34
N LYS A 364 6.36 23.18 9.22
CA LYS A 364 6.42 22.97 10.68
C LYS A 364 5.33 22.04 11.22
N VAL A 365 4.18 21.96 10.55
CA VAL A 365 3.05 21.12 11.00
C VAL A 365 3.40 19.65 10.87
N ALA A 366 4.14 19.26 9.83
CA ALA A 366 4.63 17.89 9.64
C ALA A 366 5.45 17.33 10.83
N GLN A 367 6.12 18.18 11.62
CA GLN A 367 6.82 17.73 12.85
C GLN A 367 5.86 17.54 14.05
N GLN A 368 4.64 18.09 13.98
CA GLN A 368 3.70 18.19 15.10
C GLN A 368 2.58 17.13 15.06
N VAL A 369 2.51 16.30 14.01
CA VAL A 369 1.45 15.29 13.83
C VAL A 369 1.75 13.93 14.49
N GLY A 370 2.74 13.85 15.39
CA GLY A 370 3.00 12.65 16.20
C GLY A 370 3.66 11.47 15.45
N THR A 371 4.21 11.69 14.26
CA THR A 371 4.97 10.68 13.49
C THR A 371 6.48 10.90 13.60
N ASP A 372 7.26 9.82 13.47
CA ASP A 372 8.71 9.86 13.25
C ASP A 372 9.10 8.69 12.34
N PHE A 373 9.43 8.99 11.08
CA PHE A 373 9.70 7.99 10.04
C PHE A 373 10.66 6.87 10.47
N ILE A 374 11.76 7.21 11.16
CA ILE A 374 12.77 6.21 11.55
C ILE A 374 12.25 5.38 12.72
N ARG A 375 11.67 6.01 13.75
CA ARG A 375 11.17 5.31 14.93
C ARG A 375 9.96 4.42 14.60
N ASN A 376 9.04 4.89 13.78
CA ASN A 376 7.84 4.17 13.39
C ASN A 376 8.21 2.87 12.65
N HIS A 377 9.08 2.95 11.65
CA HIS A 377 9.53 1.79 10.87
C HIS A 377 10.59 0.91 11.58
N GLN A 378 10.99 1.24 12.81
CA GLN A 378 11.73 0.33 13.70
C GLN A 378 10.81 -0.59 14.52
N ALA A 379 9.47 -0.46 14.43
CA ALA A 379 8.54 -1.35 15.09
C ALA A 379 8.64 -2.80 14.57
N LEU A 380 8.61 -3.77 15.48
CA LEU A 380 8.59 -5.19 15.11
C LEU A 380 7.30 -5.54 14.36
N GLY A 381 7.43 -6.35 13.30
CA GLY A 381 6.32 -6.72 12.44
C GLY A 381 6.14 -5.83 11.21
N ILE A 382 6.77 -4.65 11.15
CA ILE A 382 6.79 -3.80 9.95
C ILE A 382 7.89 -4.29 9.01
N ASP A 383 7.51 -4.65 7.78
CA ASP A 383 8.43 -5.24 6.80
C ASP A 383 9.06 -4.18 5.89
N PHE A 384 8.31 -3.17 5.48
CA PHE A 384 8.80 -2.10 4.61
C PHE A 384 8.25 -0.74 5.03
N ALA A 385 8.85 0.32 4.48
CA ALA A 385 8.47 1.69 4.80
C ALA A 385 7.62 2.34 3.70
N SER A 386 6.62 3.10 4.12
CA SER A 386 5.76 3.93 3.27
C SER A 386 6.12 5.41 3.40
N VAL A 387 5.94 6.16 2.32
CA VAL A 387 6.21 7.61 2.23
C VAL A 387 5.27 8.24 1.21
N HIS A 388 4.61 9.35 1.55
CA HIS A 388 3.72 10.10 0.63
C HIS A 388 4.41 11.39 0.16
N MET A 389 3.94 11.99 -0.93
CA MET A 389 4.55 13.17 -1.56
C MET A 389 3.53 14.10 -2.26
N TYR A 390 3.01 15.07 -1.53
CA TYR A 390 2.14 16.14 -2.06
C TYR A 390 2.82 17.50 -1.97
N ALA A 391 3.78 17.75 -2.86
CA ALA A 391 4.59 18.99 -2.82
C ALA A 391 3.73 20.25 -2.99
N ASP A 392 2.74 20.19 -3.87
CA ASP A 392 1.69 21.20 -4.07
C ASP A 392 0.93 21.54 -2.77
N SER A 393 0.40 20.52 -2.10
CA SER A 393 -0.38 20.69 -0.87
C SER A 393 0.46 21.06 0.34
N TRP A 394 1.74 20.65 0.39
CA TRP A 394 2.57 20.77 1.59
C TRP A 394 3.57 21.95 1.58
N ILE A 395 4.05 22.41 0.41
CA ILE A 395 5.08 23.46 0.31
C ILE A 395 4.58 24.73 -0.36
N SER A 396 3.76 24.64 -1.42
CA SER A 396 3.18 25.80 -2.12
C SER A 396 2.15 25.36 -3.17
N PRO A 397 0.95 25.97 -3.25
CA PRO A 397 -0.04 25.67 -4.29
C PRO A 397 0.34 26.23 -5.68
N SER A 398 1.41 27.02 -5.78
CA SER A 398 1.91 27.53 -7.06
C SER A 398 3.04 26.64 -7.58
N VAL A 399 2.69 25.79 -8.55
CA VAL A 399 3.56 24.78 -9.16
C VAL A 399 4.87 25.40 -9.67
N SER A 400 6.00 24.88 -9.18
CA SER A 400 7.32 25.44 -9.50
C SER A 400 8.46 24.42 -9.40
N ASN A 401 9.65 24.81 -9.89
CA ASN A 401 10.89 24.03 -9.74
C ASN A 401 11.27 23.72 -8.28
N ALA A 402 10.70 24.41 -7.28
CA ALA A 402 10.88 24.06 -5.88
C ALA A 402 10.28 22.68 -5.54
N HIS A 403 9.18 22.29 -6.20
CA HIS A 403 8.47 21.03 -5.95
C HIS A 403 9.32 19.84 -6.40
N ILE A 404 9.93 19.93 -7.59
CA ILE A 404 10.86 18.92 -8.12
C ILE A 404 12.10 18.77 -7.23
N LYS A 405 12.62 19.89 -6.69
CA LYS A 405 13.73 19.88 -5.72
C LYS A 405 13.33 19.21 -4.40
N PHE A 406 12.15 19.55 -3.87
CA PHE A 406 11.60 18.94 -2.66
C PHE A 406 11.43 17.42 -2.83
N VAL A 407 10.69 16.98 -3.85
CA VAL A 407 10.49 15.55 -4.16
C VAL A 407 11.83 14.81 -4.30
N THR A 408 12.79 15.38 -5.03
CA THR A 408 14.12 14.76 -5.18
C THR A 408 14.86 14.63 -3.85
N SER A 409 14.78 15.64 -2.98
CA SER A 409 15.43 15.63 -1.67
C SER A 409 14.75 14.65 -0.72
N TRP A 410 13.42 14.71 -0.67
CA TRP A 410 12.54 13.87 0.13
C TRP A 410 12.76 12.38 -0.20
N MET A 411 12.71 11.99 -1.47
CA MET A 411 12.96 10.61 -1.86
C MET A 411 14.35 10.12 -1.47
N LYS A 412 15.39 10.94 -1.71
CA LYS A 412 16.78 10.54 -1.44
C LYS A 412 17.06 10.40 0.05
N SER A 413 16.50 11.24 0.91
CA SER A 413 16.68 11.12 2.36
C SER A 413 15.98 9.89 2.93
N HIS A 414 14.75 9.59 2.47
CA HIS A 414 14.03 8.39 2.92
C HIS A 414 14.70 7.09 2.48
N ILE A 415 15.20 7.03 1.23
CA ILE A 415 15.99 5.90 0.76
C ILE A 415 17.28 5.77 1.58
N GLU A 416 17.99 6.88 1.84
CA GLU A 416 19.21 6.89 2.65
C GLU A 416 18.97 6.39 4.08
N ASP A 417 17.92 6.85 4.76
CA ASP A 417 17.62 6.43 6.13
C ASP A 417 17.07 5.00 6.19
N ALA A 418 16.34 4.54 5.17
CA ALA A 418 15.97 3.13 5.10
C ALA A 418 17.17 2.21 4.89
N GLU A 419 18.18 2.64 4.13
CA GLU A 419 19.46 1.94 3.99
C GLU A 419 20.27 1.97 5.30
N LYS A 420 20.41 3.14 5.93
CA LYS A 420 21.39 3.37 7.02
C LYS A 420 20.83 3.26 8.44
N LYS A 421 19.52 3.44 8.65
CA LYS A 421 18.86 3.52 9.96
C LYS A 421 17.81 2.42 10.18
N LEU A 422 17.25 1.88 9.09
CA LEU A 422 16.27 0.76 9.12
C LEU A 422 16.86 -0.58 8.66
N GLY A 423 18.20 -0.68 8.58
CA GLY A 423 18.92 -1.92 8.28
C GLY A 423 18.72 -2.43 6.86
N GLY A 424 18.62 -1.53 5.87
CA GLY A 424 18.24 -1.89 4.51
C GLY A 424 16.78 -2.33 4.46
N MET A 425 15.87 -1.45 4.86
CA MET A 425 14.43 -1.65 4.65
C MET A 425 14.03 -1.19 3.24
N PRO A 426 13.18 -1.91 2.49
CA PRO A 426 12.58 -1.39 1.27
C PRO A 426 11.71 -0.17 1.59
N VAL A 427 11.68 0.82 0.70
CA VAL A 427 10.77 1.97 0.75
C VAL A 427 9.91 1.98 -0.49
N ILE A 428 8.60 2.10 -0.31
CA ILE A 428 7.63 2.42 -1.37
C ILE A 428 7.17 3.85 -1.14
N PHE A 429 7.21 4.66 -2.20
CA PHE A 429 6.57 5.97 -2.21
C PHE A 429 5.10 5.77 -2.58
N SER A 430 4.28 5.45 -1.57
CA SER A 430 2.94 4.89 -1.70
C SER A 430 1.87 5.88 -2.15
N GLU A 431 2.14 7.18 -2.10
CA GLU A 431 1.36 8.20 -2.80
C GLU A 431 2.26 9.32 -3.32
N PHE A 432 2.00 9.76 -4.54
CA PHE A 432 2.56 11.00 -5.10
C PHE A 432 1.72 11.48 -6.28
N GLY A 433 1.66 12.79 -6.47
CA GLY A 433 0.94 13.40 -7.59
C GLY A 433 1.18 14.91 -7.69
N VAL A 434 0.45 15.55 -8.61
CA VAL A 434 0.26 17.00 -8.65
C VAL A 434 -1.16 17.31 -9.12
N SER A 435 -1.84 18.23 -8.45
CA SER A 435 -3.24 18.55 -8.72
C SER A 435 -3.41 19.38 -9.99
N VAL A 436 -4.41 19.02 -10.82
CA VAL A 436 -4.83 19.84 -11.97
C VAL A 436 -5.51 21.15 -11.55
N ARG A 437 -5.87 21.28 -10.27
CA ARG A 437 -6.55 22.47 -9.69
C ARG A 437 -5.57 23.58 -9.30
N ASP A 438 -4.26 23.30 -9.34
CA ASP A 438 -3.23 24.22 -8.87
C ASP A 438 -2.94 25.36 -9.85
N SER A 439 -2.65 26.53 -9.29
CA SER A 439 -2.21 27.70 -10.06
C SER A 439 -0.87 27.40 -10.77
N GLY A 440 -0.87 27.49 -12.10
CA GLY A 440 0.30 27.17 -12.93
C GLY A 440 0.47 25.68 -13.29
N TYR A 441 -0.49 24.82 -12.93
CA TYR A 441 -0.53 23.45 -13.41
C TYR A 441 -0.43 23.37 -14.94
N ASN A 442 0.34 22.42 -15.43
CA ASN A 442 0.35 22.00 -16.83
C ASN A 442 0.80 20.54 -16.93
N ALA A 443 0.37 19.84 -17.99
CA ALA A 443 0.65 18.41 -18.16
C ALA A 443 2.17 18.10 -18.21
N SER A 444 2.99 18.98 -18.81
CA SER A 444 4.45 18.82 -18.87
C SER A 444 5.10 18.82 -17.48
N PHE A 445 4.57 19.62 -16.53
CA PHE A 445 5.02 19.56 -15.14
C PHE A 445 4.68 18.23 -14.47
N ARG A 446 3.45 17.71 -14.67
CA ARG A 446 3.04 16.38 -14.17
C ARG A 446 3.95 15.28 -14.71
N ASP A 447 4.21 15.29 -16.01
CA ASP A 447 5.12 14.35 -16.67
C ASP A 447 6.56 14.47 -16.15
N THR A 448 7.02 15.70 -15.83
CA THR A 448 8.33 15.97 -15.23
C THR A 448 8.43 15.45 -13.78
N LEU A 449 7.38 15.65 -12.97
CA LEU A 449 7.27 15.13 -11.60
C LEU A 449 7.34 13.61 -11.60
N ILE A 450 6.48 12.95 -12.37
CA ILE A 450 6.42 11.48 -12.49
C ILE A 450 7.75 10.93 -13.00
N SER A 451 8.34 11.54 -14.03
CA SER A 451 9.67 11.17 -14.53
C SER A 451 10.78 11.32 -13.49
N THR A 452 10.68 12.31 -12.59
CA THR A 452 11.64 12.52 -11.49
C THR A 452 11.55 11.42 -10.43
N VAL A 453 10.32 11.02 -10.06
CA VAL A 453 10.07 9.91 -9.12
C VAL A 453 10.60 8.61 -9.71
N TYR A 454 10.16 8.25 -10.91
CA TYR A 454 10.57 7.02 -11.61
C TYR A 454 12.07 6.94 -11.89
N LYS A 455 12.72 8.06 -12.21
CA LYS A 455 14.18 8.11 -12.33
C LYS A 455 14.87 7.84 -10.99
N THR A 456 14.36 8.38 -9.90
CA THR A 456 14.94 8.21 -8.55
C THR A 456 14.80 6.76 -8.06
N ILE A 457 13.65 6.12 -8.28
CA ILE A 457 13.45 4.68 -8.04
C ILE A 457 14.41 3.84 -8.88
N LEU A 458 14.48 4.10 -10.19
CA LEU A 458 15.34 3.35 -11.10
C LEU A 458 16.83 3.49 -10.78
N ASP A 459 17.28 4.67 -10.34
CA ASP A 459 18.67 4.92 -9.95
C ASP A 459 19.03 4.31 -8.57
N SER A 460 18.05 4.01 -7.72
CA SER A 460 18.22 3.16 -6.53
C SER A 460 18.24 1.67 -6.92
N THR A 461 17.27 1.23 -7.73
CA THR A 461 17.14 -0.13 -8.28
C THR A 461 18.43 -0.61 -8.97
N LYS A 462 19.03 0.23 -9.84
CA LYS A 462 20.31 -0.08 -10.52
C LYS A 462 21.47 -0.38 -9.58
N LYS A 463 21.43 0.14 -8.36
CA LYS A 463 22.45 -0.08 -7.32
C LYS A 463 22.05 -1.17 -6.32
N GLY A 464 20.85 -1.74 -6.48
CA GLY A 464 20.23 -2.62 -5.50
C GLY A 464 20.00 -1.93 -4.15
N GLY A 465 19.61 -0.64 -4.16
CA GLY A 465 19.31 0.16 -2.96
C GLY A 465 17.88 -0.03 -2.43
N SER A 466 17.51 0.74 -1.41
CA SER A 466 16.20 0.62 -0.73
C SER A 466 15.00 1.24 -1.46
N GLY A 467 15.20 2.01 -2.53
CA GLY A 467 14.10 2.58 -3.32
C GLY A 467 13.41 1.50 -4.13
N ALA A 468 12.43 0.82 -3.52
CA ALA A 468 11.86 -0.43 -4.01
C ALA A 468 10.60 -0.23 -4.89
N GLY A 469 9.99 0.95 -4.84
CA GLY A 469 8.95 1.33 -5.79
C GLY A 469 8.21 2.61 -5.48
N SER A 470 7.17 2.88 -6.27
CA SER A 470 6.30 4.05 -6.14
C SER A 470 4.90 3.76 -6.66
N LEU A 471 3.88 4.31 -6.01
CA LEU A 471 2.47 4.18 -6.38
C LEU A 471 1.88 5.57 -6.69
N LEU A 472 1.46 5.78 -7.94
CA LEU A 472 0.93 7.05 -8.42
C LEU A 472 -0.47 7.32 -7.84
N TRP A 473 -0.69 8.50 -7.24
CA TRP A 473 -2.02 8.98 -6.89
C TRP A 473 -2.52 9.90 -8.03
N GLN A 474 -3.55 9.54 -8.79
CA GLN A 474 -4.30 8.27 -8.79
C GLN A 474 -4.80 7.94 -10.20
N ILE A 475 -5.06 6.67 -10.52
CA ILE A 475 -5.47 6.26 -11.88
C ILE A 475 -6.96 5.93 -11.92
N PHE A 476 -7.64 6.49 -12.93
CA PHE A 476 -9.08 6.40 -13.15
C PHE A 476 -9.38 5.86 -14.55
N PRO A 477 -10.41 5.01 -14.72
CA PRO A 477 -10.98 4.71 -16.03
C PRO A 477 -11.83 5.89 -16.51
N GLU A 478 -12.11 5.95 -17.80
CA GLU A 478 -12.99 7.00 -18.36
C GLU A 478 -14.38 7.03 -17.72
N ASP A 479 -15.03 8.20 -17.72
CA ASP A 479 -16.40 8.47 -17.25
C ASP A 479 -16.58 8.33 -15.73
N THR A 480 -15.48 8.40 -14.97
CA THR A 480 -15.46 8.30 -13.51
C THR A 480 -14.84 9.53 -12.84
N GLU A 481 -14.50 10.56 -13.63
CA GLU A 481 -13.88 11.80 -13.18
C GLU A 481 -14.74 12.63 -12.21
N TYR A 482 -16.01 12.27 -11.97
CA TYR A 482 -16.82 12.84 -10.89
C TYR A 482 -16.30 12.50 -9.49
N MET A 483 -15.48 11.44 -9.34
CA MET A 483 -14.76 11.09 -8.11
C MET A 483 -13.36 11.73 -8.03
N ASN A 484 -12.98 12.60 -8.98
CA ASN A 484 -11.65 13.21 -9.07
C ASN A 484 -11.45 14.33 -8.04
N ASP A 485 -10.45 14.17 -7.17
CA ASP A 485 -10.00 15.15 -6.18
C ASP A 485 -9.08 16.25 -6.74
N GLY A 486 -8.64 16.11 -7.99
CA GLY A 486 -7.66 16.96 -8.66
C GLY A 486 -6.47 16.16 -9.22
N TYR A 487 -6.23 14.94 -8.75
CA TYR A 487 -5.05 14.14 -9.09
C TYR A 487 -5.32 13.00 -10.09
N ALA A 488 -6.57 12.78 -10.52
CA ALA A 488 -6.90 11.65 -11.38
C ALA A 488 -6.19 11.72 -12.75
N ILE A 489 -5.56 10.61 -13.12
CA ILE A 489 -4.93 10.36 -14.41
C ILE A 489 -5.73 9.26 -15.11
N VAL A 490 -6.36 9.64 -16.21
CA VAL A 490 -7.02 8.72 -17.13
C VAL A 490 -6.02 8.40 -18.24
N LEU A 491 -5.59 7.14 -18.34
CA LEU A 491 -4.43 6.73 -19.15
C LEU A 491 -4.64 6.98 -20.66
N SER A 492 -5.81 6.64 -21.18
CA SER A 492 -6.21 6.90 -22.58
C SER A 492 -6.20 8.38 -22.94
N LYS A 493 -6.61 9.25 -22.00
CA LYS A 493 -6.62 10.72 -22.15
C LYS A 493 -5.26 11.38 -21.85
N SER A 494 -4.26 10.60 -21.41
CA SER A 494 -2.93 11.09 -21.00
C SER A 494 -1.79 10.30 -21.65
N PRO A 495 -1.67 10.24 -22.99
CA PRO A 495 -0.72 9.35 -23.68
C PRO A 495 0.74 9.61 -23.33
N ALA A 496 1.16 10.87 -23.11
CA ALA A 496 2.52 11.18 -22.68
C ALA A 496 2.83 10.60 -21.29
N THR A 497 1.94 10.81 -20.32
CA THR A 497 2.02 10.23 -18.98
C THR A 497 2.00 8.69 -19.02
N SER A 498 1.12 8.11 -19.85
CA SER A 498 0.99 6.66 -20.07
C SER A 498 2.30 6.05 -20.61
N ASN A 499 2.94 6.70 -21.59
CA ASN A 499 4.23 6.29 -22.13
C ASN A 499 5.36 6.36 -21.09
N ILE A 500 5.35 7.37 -20.21
CA ILE A 500 6.31 7.49 -19.10
C ILE A 500 6.14 6.33 -18.10
N ILE A 501 4.90 5.97 -17.77
CA ILE A 501 4.56 4.84 -16.91
C ILE A 501 5.05 3.53 -17.54
N SER A 502 4.62 3.23 -18.77
CA SER A 502 4.99 2.01 -19.49
C SER A 502 6.51 1.85 -19.63
N LEU A 503 7.22 2.91 -20.03
CA LEU A 503 8.67 2.89 -20.13
C LEU A 503 9.38 2.65 -18.78
N HIS A 504 8.81 3.14 -17.66
CA HIS A 504 9.35 2.83 -16.33
C HIS A 504 9.08 1.36 -15.94
N SER A 505 7.85 0.88 -16.14
CA SER A 505 7.44 -0.50 -15.89
C SER A 505 8.35 -1.50 -16.62
N THR A 506 8.55 -1.33 -17.93
CA THR A 506 9.44 -2.17 -18.75
C THR A 506 10.88 -2.13 -18.23
N ARG A 507 11.38 -0.96 -17.81
CA ARG A 507 12.73 -0.84 -17.23
C ARG A 507 12.88 -1.58 -15.89
N LEU A 508 11.85 -1.62 -15.04
CA LEU A 508 11.87 -2.41 -13.80
C LEU A 508 11.67 -3.91 -14.08
N MET A 509 10.89 -4.27 -15.10
CA MET A 509 10.68 -5.65 -15.53
C MET A 509 12.00 -6.34 -15.91
N LEU A 510 12.92 -5.62 -16.57
CA LEU A 510 14.30 -6.07 -16.86
C LEU A 510 15.19 -6.34 -15.63
N PHE A 511 14.76 -5.92 -14.43
CA PHE A 511 15.35 -6.35 -13.16
C PHE A 511 14.56 -7.52 -12.56
N ASN A 512 13.23 -7.50 -12.61
CA ASN A 512 12.35 -8.57 -12.10
C ASN A 512 12.55 -9.91 -12.82
N SER A 513 12.88 -9.89 -14.12
CA SER A 513 13.19 -11.08 -14.92
C SER A 513 14.56 -11.71 -14.59
N ARG A 514 15.43 -11.02 -13.84
CA ARG A 514 16.74 -11.55 -13.43
C ARG A 514 16.56 -12.61 -12.36
N CYS A 515 16.55 -13.87 -12.77
CA CYS A 515 16.83 -14.98 -11.87
C CYS A 515 18.19 -14.76 -11.18
N SER A 516 18.33 -15.23 -9.93
CA SER A 516 19.53 -15.04 -9.09
C SER A 516 20.79 -15.82 -9.53
N TRP A 517 21.10 -15.82 -10.83
CA TRP A 517 22.35 -16.33 -11.38
C TRP A 517 23.51 -15.45 -10.94
N ARG A 518 24.18 -15.90 -9.87
CA ARG A 518 25.51 -15.50 -9.39
C ARG A 518 26.05 -14.17 -9.97
N CYS A 519 25.78 -13.07 -9.29
CA CYS A 519 26.51 -11.81 -9.49
C CYS A 519 27.99 -11.94 -9.10
N ARG A 520 28.78 -12.60 -9.97
CA ARG A 520 30.24 -12.52 -10.03
C ARG A 520 30.70 -11.66 -11.21
N TRP A 521 30.07 -10.50 -11.37
CA TRP A 521 30.67 -9.39 -12.12
C TRP A 521 31.76 -8.73 -11.27
N VAL A 522 32.83 -9.48 -11.01
CA VAL A 522 34.12 -8.90 -10.69
C VAL A 522 34.56 -8.20 -11.97
N CYS A 523 34.52 -6.87 -11.98
CA CYS A 523 35.13 -6.07 -13.04
C CYS A 523 36.65 -6.28 -13.03
N SER A 524 37.12 -7.38 -13.63
CA SER A 524 38.52 -7.51 -14.00
C SER A 524 38.82 -6.48 -15.08
N LYS A 525 39.35 -5.33 -14.66
CA LYS A 525 40.02 -4.40 -15.57
C LYS A 525 41.21 -5.13 -16.20
N LYS A 526 40.97 -5.85 -17.30
CA LYS A 526 42.02 -6.16 -18.27
C LYS A 526 42.47 -4.83 -18.87
N LYS A 527 43.41 -4.17 -18.20
CA LYS A 527 44.31 -3.24 -18.86
C LYS A 527 45.12 -4.07 -19.86
N ASN A 528 44.64 -4.16 -21.10
CA ASN A 528 45.54 -4.48 -22.20
C ASN A 528 46.56 -3.34 -22.23
N ALA A 529 47.80 -3.64 -21.86
CA ALA A 529 48.89 -2.70 -22.00
C ALA A 529 49.09 -2.43 -23.50
N LEU A 530 49.06 -1.15 -23.88
CA LEU A 530 49.60 -0.74 -25.18
C LEU A 530 51.11 -1.03 -25.16
N PRO A 531 51.68 -1.68 -26.19
CA PRO A 531 53.13 -1.71 -26.36
C PRO A 531 53.60 -0.28 -26.61
N SER A 532 54.61 0.15 -25.86
CA SER A 532 55.31 1.41 -26.07
C SER A 532 56.64 1.16 -26.76
N VAL A 533 57.06 2.14 -27.57
CA VAL A 533 58.39 2.28 -28.22
C VAL A 533 58.75 1.17 -29.24
N ASP A 534 59.50 1.42 -30.34
CA ASP A 534 60.29 2.60 -30.73
C ASP A 534 59.97 3.12 -32.16
N VAL A 535 60.31 4.39 -32.41
CA VAL A 535 60.55 4.93 -33.76
C VAL A 535 62.01 5.34 -33.78
N ASP A 536 62.79 4.70 -34.66
CA ASP A 536 64.22 4.99 -34.89
C ASP A 536 64.43 5.29 -36.39
N ASP A 537 65.38 6.17 -36.69
CA ASP A 537 65.56 6.81 -38.00
C ASP A 537 66.01 5.88 -39.15
N GLN A 538 65.34 5.98 -40.31
CA GLN A 538 65.98 6.02 -41.65
C GLN A 538 65.03 6.46 -42.77
#